data_AF-A0A7X9S2L3-F1
#
_entry.id   AF-A0A7X9S2L3-F1
#
_cell.length_a   1.000
_cell.length_b   1.000
_cell.length_c   1.000
_cell.angle_alpha   90.00
_cell.angle_beta   90.00
_cell.angle_gamma   90.00
#
_symmetry.space_group_name_H-M   'P 1'
#
loop_
_entity.id
_entity.type
_entity.pdbx_description
1 polymer ?
#
loop_
_entity_poly.entity_id
_entity_poly.type
_entity_poly.pdbx_seq_one_letter_code
_entity_poly.pdbx_strand_id
1 'polypeptide(L)'
;FSITPDTLHQIASEVGEQSIISRAGGAPTLAVGMAYILHGSLGGLMDVSFWYHFAILFEALFILTAVDAGTRAARFMLQDLLGVISPGLKKTSSLPANLLATALCVLAWGYFLHQGVVDPLGGINTLWPLFGIANQMLAGMALMLCAVVLFKMKRQRYAWVALLPTSWLLICT
;
A
#
# COMPACT_ATOMS: atom_id res chain seq x y z
N PHE A 1 24.90 3.43 15.80
CA PHE A 1 25.15 4.30 14.63
C PHE A 1 24.49 5.65 14.90
N SER A 2 25.26 6.65 15.31
CA SER A 2 24.78 8.02 15.49
C SER A 2 25.02 8.79 14.20
N ILE A 3 23.95 9.08 13.45
CA ILE A 3 24.04 9.92 12.26
C ILE A 3 24.13 11.38 12.75
N THR A 4 25.26 12.03 12.51
CA THR A 4 25.50 13.44 12.87
C THR A 4 24.82 14.39 11.88
N PRO A 5 24.30 15.55 12.31
CA PRO A 5 23.65 16.53 11.43
C PRO A 5 24.55 16.98 10.26
N ASP A 6 25.86 17.10 10.50
CA ASP A 6 26.85 17.46 9.49
C ASP A 6 26.93 16.43 8.35
N THR A 7 26.76 15.14 8.69
CA THR A 7 26.73 14.05 7.71
C THR A 7 25.50 14.16 6.80
N LEU A 8 24.34 14.56 7.34
CA LEU A 8 23.12 14.76 6.54
C LEU A 8 23.21 15.98 5.62
N HIS A 9 23.86 17.06 6.06
CA HIS A 9 24.12 18.23 5.22
C HIS A 9 25.11 17.95 4.09
N GLN A 10 26.13 17.13 4.36
CA GLN A 10 27.10 16.72 3.36
C GLN A 10 26.47 15.80 2.30
N ILE A 11 25.63 14.83 2.71
CA ILE A 11 24.87 13.98 1.78
C ILE A 11 23.89 14.82 0.94
N ALA A 12 23.24 15.84 1.51
CA ALA A 12 22.34 16.74 0.77
C ALA A 12 23.08 17.52 -0.32
N SER A 13 24.26 18.05 0.03
CA SER A 13 25.16 18.75 -0.89
C SER A 13 25.68 17.85 -2.02
N GLU A 14 26.07 16.60 -1.71
CA GLU A 14 26.58 15.63 -2.70
C GLU A 14 25.50 15.15 -3.68
N VAL A 15 24.24 15.18 -3.27
CA VAL A 15 23.08 14.76 -4.07
C VAL A 15 22.53 15.90 -4.95
N GLY A 16 22.86 17.16 -4.63
CA GLY A 16 22.40 18.35 -5.36
C GLY A 16 21.08 18.94 -4.86
N GLU A 17 20.68 18.61 -3.61
CA GLU A 17 19.44 19.07 -2.97
C GLU A 17 19.75 19.98 -1.77
N GLN A 18 18.95 21.03 -1.55
CA GLN A 18 19.18 21.98 -0.44
C GLN A 18 18.91 21.37 0.96
N SER A 19 18.14 20.28 1.05
CA SER A 19 17.90 19.56 2.31
C SER A 19 17.34 18.14 2.07
N ILE A 20 17.88 17.14 2.77
CA ILE A 20 17.29 15.79 2.91
C ILE A 20 16.39 15.72 4.16
N ILE A 21 16.53 16.68 5.09
CA ILE A 21 15.80 16.75 6.36
C ILE A 21 14.53 17.58 6.15
N SER A 22 13.49 16.93 5.62
CA SER A 22 12.07 17.31 5.66
C SER A 22 11.26 16.44 4.67
N ARG A 23 11.95 15.71 3.77
CA ARG A 23 11.36 14.69 2.88
C ARG A 23 11.49 13.28 3.45
N ALA A 24 11.63 13.12 4.76
CA ALA A 24 11.89 11.83 5.40
C ALA A 24 10.65 10.93 5.44
N GLY A 25 10.24 10.43 4.29
CA GLY A 25 9.58 9.13 4.17
C GLY A 25 10.63 8.02 4.11
N GLY A 26 10.22 6.75 4.31
CA GLY A 26 11.11 5.59 4.08
C GLY A 26 11.69 5.56 2.66
N ALA A 27 10.96 6.17 1.73
CA ALA A 27 11.24 6.35 0.31
C ALA A 27 12.58 7.09 0.01
N PRO A 28 12.78 8.38 0.35
CA PRO A 28 14.05 9.06 0.12
C PRO A 28 15.24 8.46 0.90
N THR A 29 14.98 7.84 2.05
CA THR A 29 16.02 7.18 2.84
C THR A 29 16.56 5.92 2.13
N LEU A 30 15.67 5.16 1.49
CA LEU A 30 16.02 3.99 0.66
C LEU A 30 16.75 4.43 -0.62
N ALA A 31 16.29 5.50 -1.29
CA ALA A 31 16.94 6.03 -2.48
C ALA A 31 18.40 6.47 -2.21
N VAL A 32 18.63 7.17 -1.09
CA VAL A 32 19.98 7.55 -0.65
C VAL A 32 20.84 6.31 -0.35
N GLY A 33 20.29 5.31 0.34
CA GLY A 33 20.99 4.06 0.62
C GLY A 33 21.38 3.29 -0.65
N MET A 34 20.47 3.20 -1.63
CA MET A 34 20.75 2.58 -2.92
C MET A 34 21.82 3.34 -3.70
N ALA A 35 21.78 4.68 -3.71
CA ALA A 35 22.77 5.50 -4.39
C ALA A 35 24.19 5.26 -3.85
N TYR A 36 24.37 5.19 -2.53
CA TYR A 36 25.68 4.88 -1.92
C TYR A 36 26.17 3.46 -2.22
N ILE A 37 25.28 2.45 -2.16
CA ILE A 37 25.63 1.05 -2.45
C ILE A 37 26.01 0.86 -3.93
N LEU A 38 25.25 1.46 -4.84
CA LEU A 38 25.49 1.37 -6.28
C LEU A 38 26.74 2.14 -6.69
N HIS A 39 26.97 3.34 -6.13
CA HIS A 39 28.20 4.09 -6.38
C HIS A 39 29.45 3.34 -5.88
N GLY A 40 29.39 2.72 -4.70
CA GLY A 40 30.50 1.95 -4.14
C GLY A 40 30.77 0.62 -4.87
N SER A 41 29.75 -0.02 -5.45
CA SER A 41 29.88 -1.32 -6.13
C SER A 41 30.21 -1.23 -7.62
N LEU A 42 29.82 -0.15 -8.30
CA LEU A 42 30.09 0.11 -9.73
C LEU A 42 31.34 1.01 -9.96
N GLY A 43 32.17 1.19 -8.95
CA GLY A 43 33.52 1.76 -9.09
C GLY A 43 33.57 3.24 -9.47
N GLY A 44 32.56 4.03 -9.10
CA GLY A 44 32.58 5.48 -9.34
C GLY A 44 32.42 5.91 -10.81
N LEU A 45 31.99 5.01 -11.71
CA LEU A 45 31.82 5.32 -13.14
C LEU A 45 30.75 6.38 -13.43
N MET A 46 29.85 6.66 -12.48
CA MET A 46 28.73 7.60 -12.61
C MET A 46 28.50 8.38 -11.32
N ASP A 47 28.20 9.68 -11.47
CA ASP A 47 27.98 10.61 -10.37
C ASP A 47 26.84 10.18 -9.43
N VAL A 48 27.00 10.44 -8.14
CA VAL A 48 26.01 10.19 -7.08
C VAL A 48 24.65 10.82 -7.42
N SER A 49 24.68 12.00 -8.05
CA SER A 49 23.47 12.70 -8.50
C SER A 49 22.69 11.89 -9.55
N PHE A 50 23.34 11.20 -10.49
CA PHE A 50 22.64 10.34 -11.44
C PHE A 50 21.91 9.19 -10.72
N TRP A 51 22.61 8.51 -9.80
CA TRP A 51 22.05 7.38 -9.07
C TRP A 51 20.90 7.78 -8.15
N TYR A 52 20.96 8.98 -7.57
CA TYR A 52 19.86 9.56 -6.81
C TYR A 52 18.62 9.82 -7.67
N HIS A 53 18.78 10.49 -8.83
CA HIS A 53 17.66 10.73 -9.75
C HIS A 53 17.07 9.42 -10.29
N PHE A 54 17.93 8.46 -10.62
CA PHE A 54 17.49 7.12 -11.03
C PHE A 54 16.66 6.45 -9.92
N ALA A 55 17.11 6.49 -8.67
CA ALA A 55 16.39 5.89 -7.54
C ALA A 55 15.04 6.55 -7.29
N ILE A 56 14.95 7.89 -7.35
CA ILE A 56 13.67 8.61 -7.20
C ILE A 56 12.72 8.30 -8.36
N LEU A 57 13.19 8.29 -9.61
CA LEU A 57 12.35 7.97 -10.77
C LEU A 57 11.85 6.53 -10.72
N PHE A 58 12.72 5.59 -10.35
CA PHE A 58 12.38 4.19 -10.17
C PHE A 58 11.30 4.01 -9.10
N GLU A 59 11.48 4.65 -7.94
CA GLU A 59 10.51 4.64 -6.86
C GLU A 59 9.17 5.26 -7.27
N ALA A 60 9.20 6.43 -7.92
CA ALA A 60 8.00 7.09 -8.42
C ALA A 60 7.24 6.20 -9.42
N LEU A 61 7.96 5.51 -10.31
CA LEU A 61 7.37 4.57 -11.25
C LEU A 61 6.74 3.36 -10.54
N PHE A 62 7.40 2.84 -9.50
CA PHE A 62 6.86 1.76 -8.68
C PHE A 62 5.56 2.19 -7.97
N ILE A 63 5.55 3.38 -7.33
CA ILE A 63 4.36 3.95 -6.70
C ILE A 63 3.26 4.17 -7.73
N LEU A 64 3.57 4.76 -8.89
CA LEU A 64 2.60 5.01 -9.95
C LEU A 64 1.97 3.70 -10.46
N THR A 65 2.78 2.66 -10.64
CA THR A 65 2.30 1.33 -11.03
C THR A 65 1.38 0.72 -9.97
N ALA A 66 1.75 0.85 -8.69
CA ALA A 66 0.93 0.37 -7.58
C ALA A 66 -0.41 1.12 -7.48
N VAL A 67 -0.39 2.45 -7.64
CA VAL A 67 -1.59 3.31 -7.61
C VAL A 67 -2.48 3.04 -8.82
N ASP A 68 -1.93 2.83 -10.02
CA ASP A 68 -2.72 2.48 -11.21
C ASP A 68 -3.44 1.13 -11.02
N ALA A 69 -2.69 0.09 -10.65
CA ALA A 69 -3.24 -1.22 -10.37
C ALA A 69 -4.29 -1.17 -9.24
N GLY A 70 -4.00 -0.42 -8.17
CA GLY A 70 -4.88 -0.21 -7.04
C GLY A 70 -6.16 0.54 -7.40
N THR A 71 -6.08 1.59 -8.21
CA THR A 71 -7.25 2.37 -8.68
C THR A 71 -8.17 1.50 -9.54
N ARG A 72 -7.59 0.63 -10.38
CA ARG A 72 -8.36 -0.32 -11.17
C ARG A 72 -9.11 -1.32 -10.27
N ALA A 73 -8.43 -1.88 -9.26
CA ALA A 73 -9.06 -2.79 -8.30
C ALA A 73 -10.13 -2.08 -7.45
N ALA A 74 -9.83 -0.90 -6.93
CA ALA A 74 -10.74 -0.08 -6.14
C ALA A 74 -12.00 0.29 -6.91
N ARG A 75 -11.88 0.64 -8.20
CA ARG A 75 -13.03 0.90 -9.07
C ARG A 75 -13.93 -0.33 -9.18
N PHE A 76 -13.36 -1.53 -9.37
CA PHE A 76 -14.16 -2.75 -9.42
C PHE A 76 -14.86 -3.06 -8.09
N MET A 77 -14.17 -2.91 -6.96
CA MET A 77 -14.76 -3.11 -5.63
C MET A 77 -15.87 -2.08 -5.34
N LEU A 78 -15.65 -0.81 -5.69
CA LEU A 78 -16.62 0.26 -5.51
C LEU A 78 -17.84 0.05 -6.40
N GLN A 79 -17.65 -0.40 -7.64
CA GLN A 79 -18.75 -0.72 -8.54
C GLN A 79 -19.58 -1.91 -8.04
N ASP A 80 -18.95 -2.92 -7.43
CA ASP A 80 -19.66 -4.03 -6.82
C ASP A 80 -20.50 -3.56 -5.61
N LEU A 81 -19.92 -2.71 -4.75
CA LEU A 81 -20.62 -2.10 -3.62
C LEU A 81 -21.80 -1.20 -4.06
N LEU A 82 -21.59 -0.32 -5.03
CA LEU A 82 -22.64 0.53 -5.60
C LEU A 82 -23.72 -0.31 -6.31
N GLY A 83 -23.33 -1.45 -6.88
CA GLY A 83 -24.23 -2.43 -7.47
C GLY A 83 -25.16 -3.12 -6.48
N VAL A 84 -24.83 -3.15 -5.19
CA VAL A 84 -25.72 -3.63 -4.12
C VAL A 84 -26.86 -2.63 -3.86
N ILE A 85 -26.58 -1.32 -3.98
CA ILE A 85 -27.55 -0.25 -3.72
C ILE A 85 -28.45 -0.01 -4.94
N SER A 86 -27.88 -0.06 -6.15
CA SER A 86 -28.64 0.10 -7.39
C SER A 86 -28.12 -0.82 -8.51
N PRO A 87 -28.98 -1.70 -9.07
CA PRO A 87 -28.61 -2.58 -10.18
C PRO A 87 -28.15 -1.82 -11.44
N GLY A 88 -28.54 -0.55 -11.58
CA GLY A 88 -28.14 0.32 -12.68
C GLY A 88 -26.68 0.74 -12.62
N LEU A 89 -26.10 0.87 -11.41
CA LEU A 89 -24.70 1.25 -11.20
C LEU A 89 -23.74 0.07 -11.35
N LYS A 90 -24.25 -1.17 -11.35
CA LYS A 90 -23.48 -2.39 -11.61
C LYS A 90 -23.08 -2.55 -13.08
N LYS A 91 -23.72 -1.83 -14.01
CA LYS A 91 -23.46 -1.95 -15.45
C LYS A 91 -22.15 -1.25 -15.83
N THR A 92 -21.07 -2.03 -15.92
CA THR A 92 -19.73 -1.60 -16.40
C THR A 92 -19.75 -1.05 -17.85
N SER A 93 -20.83 -1.24 -18.60
CA SER A 93 -21.01 -0.65 -19.94
C SER A 93 -21.49 0.81 -19.92
N SER A 94 -21.93 1.31 -18.76
CA SER A 94 -22.42 2.69 -18.65
C SER A 94 -21.27 3.65 -18.33
N LEU A 95 -20.94 4.51 -19.31
CA LEU A 95 -20.00 5.62 -19.15
C LEU A 95 -20.24 6.46 -17.88
N PRO A 96 -21.47 6.86 -17.51
CA PRO A 96 -21.68 7.69 -16.33
C PRO A 96 -21.36 6.94 -15.01
N ALA A 97 -21.69 5.65 -14.88
CA ALA A 97 -21.36 4.89 -13.68
C ALA A 97 -19.86 4.62 -13.55
N ASN A 98 -19.18 4.38 -14.67
CA ASN A 98 -17.72 4.25 -14.69
C ASN A 98 -17.03 5.55 -14.31
N LEU A 99 -17.48 6.69 -14.85
CA LEU A 99 -16.91 8.00 -14.55
C LEU A 99 -17.11 8.37 -13.08
N LEU A 100 -18.31 8.12 -12.53
CA LEU A 100 -18.62 8.40 -11.13
C LEU A 100 -17.77 7.51 -10.20
N ALA A 101 -17.69 6.20 -10.46
CA ALA A 101 -16.86 5.30 -9.66
C ALA A 101 -15.37 5.69 -9.74
N THR A 102 -14.88 6.08 -10.92
CA THR A 102 -13.48 6.52 -11.08
C THR A 102 -13.23 7.84 -10.35
N ALA A 103 -14.13 8.81 -10.46
CA ALA A 103 -14.01 10.08 -9.75
C ALA A 103 -13.97 9.87 -8.23
N LEU A 104 -14.83 9.00 -7.69
CA LEU A 104 -14.82 8.64 -6.27
C LEU A 104 -13.50 7.96 -5.86
N CYS A 105 -12.99 7.02 -6.67
CA CYS A 105 -11.70 6.37 -6.39
C CYS A 105 -10.54 7.38 -6.39
N VAL A 106 -10.49 8.29 -7.37
CA VAL A 106 -9.44 9.32 -7.45
C VAL A 106 -9.54 10.31 -6.28
N LEU A 107 -10.76 10.72 -5.90
CA LEU A 107 -10.97 11.57 -4.73
C LEU A 107 -10.54 10.87 -3.43
N ALA A 108 -10.79 9.57 -3.29
CA ALA A 108 -10.34 8.79 -2.14
C ALA A 108 -8.80 8.73 -2.05
N TRP A 109 -8.10 8.51 -3.17
CA TRP A 109 -6.64 8.62 -3.21
C TRP A 109 -6.14 10.03 -2.88
N GLY A 110 -6.81 11.06 -3.40
CA GLY A 110 -6.51 12.46 -3.09
C GLY A 110 -6.68 12.77 -1.60
N TYR A 111 -7.70 12.22 -0.94
CA TYR A 111 -7.89 12.32 0.50
C TYR A 111 -6.74 11.65 1.28
N PHE A 112 -6.32 10.45 0.88
CA PHE A 112 -5.17 9.79 1.52
C PHE A 112 -3.87 10.57 1.33
N LEU A 113 -3.65 11.17 0.14
CA LEU A 113 -2.50 12.04 -0.09
C LEU A 113 -2.56 13.29 0.79
N HIS A 114 -3.73 13.93 0.89
CA HIS A 114 -3.92 15.07 1.78
C HIS A 114 -3.65 14.71 3.25
N GLN A 115 -4.18 13.58 3.73
CA GLN A 115 -3.91 13.10 5.09
C GLN A 115 -2.42 12.82 5.32
N GLY A 116 -1.74 12.18 4.37
CA GLY A 116 -0.30 11.91 4.47
C GLY A 116 0.58 13.16 4.45
N VAL A 117 0.12 14.24 3.83
CA VAL A 117 0.82 15.54 3.82
C VAL A 117 0.57 16.32 5.12
N VAL A 118 -0.65 16.31 5.64
CA VAL A 118 -1.03 17.06 6.85
C VAL A 118 -0.51 16.37 8.12
N ASP A 119 -0.57 15.04 8.18
CA ASP A 119 -0.06 14.25 9.29
C ASP A 119 0.73 13.02 8.76
N PRO A 120 2.08 13.10 8.71
CA PRO A 120 2.94 12.02 8.25
C PRO A 120 2.76 10.71 9.06
N LEU A 121 2.35 10.81 10.32
CA LEU A 121 2.11 9.66 11.20
C LEU A 121 0.65 9.20 11.12
N GLY A 122 -0.29 10.12 10.85
CA GLY A 122 -1.72 9.83 10.71
C GLY A 122 -2.02 8.85 9.58
N GLY A 123 -1.31 8.97 8.45
CA GLY A 123 -1.39 8.01 7.35
C GLY A 123 -1.00 6.59 7.78
N ILE A 124 0.17 6.42 8.40
CA ILE A 124 0.70 5.12 8.83
C ILE A 124 -0.16 4.54 9.96
N ASN A 125 -0.52 5.35 10.96
CA ASN A 125 -1.29 4.92 12.12
C ASN A 125 -2.73 4.52 11.77
N THR A 126 -3.27 5.00 10.64
CA THR A 126 -4.59 4.61 10.16
C THR A 126 -4.51 3.41 9.22
N LEU A 127 -3.55 3.41 8.28
CA LEU A 127 -3.41 2.34 7.29
C LEU A 127 -2.95 1.01 7.91
N TRP A 128 -2.03 1.04 8.88
CA TRP A 128 -1.47 -0.18 9.46
C TRP A 128 -2.50 -1.03 10.21
N PRO A 129 -3.33 -0.47 11.12
CA PRO A 129 -4.43 -1.23 11.71
C PRO A 129 -5.45 -1.71 10.68
N LEU A 130 -5.74 -0.90 9.66
CA LEU A 130 -6.70 -1.26 8.60
C LEU A 130 -6.23 -2.47 7.79
N PHE A 131 -4.94 -2.55 7.46
CA PHE A 131 -4.33 -3.76 6.87
C PHE A 131 -4.43 -4.97 7.80
N GLY A 132 -4.18 -4.78 9.09
CA GLY A 132 -4.30 -5.84 10.10
C GLY A 132 -5.71 -6.42 10.15
N ILE A 133 -6.72 -5.56 10.27
CA ILE A 133 -8.14 -5.96 10.33
C ILE A 133 -8.56 -6.62 9.02
N ALA A 134 -8.21 -6.05 7.86
CA ALA A 134 -8.56 -6.64 6.56
C ALA A 134 -8.01 -8.07 6.39
N ASN A 135 -6.76 -8.31 6.84
CA ASN A 135 -6.17 -9.64 6.82
C ASN A 135 -6.85 -10.61 7.79
N GLN A 136 -7.25 -10.14 8.97
CA GLN A 136 -8.02 -10.94 9.93
C GLN A 136 -9.39 -11.32 9.38
N MET A 137 -10.09 -10.39 8.72
CA MET A 137 -11.37 -10.65 8.05
C MET A 137 -11.21 -11.67 6.91
N LEU A 138 -10.16 -11.55 6.09
CA LEU A 138 -9.86 -12.52 5.04
C LEU A 138 -9.56 -13.91 5.60
N ALA A 139 -8.77 -13.99 6.67
CA ALA A 139 -8.49 -15.24 7.38
C ALA A 139 -9.78 -15.87 7.94
N GLY A 140 -10.67 -15.06 8.52
CA GLY A 140 -11.99 -15.51 8.98
C GLY A 140 -12.83 -16.13 7.86
N MET A 141 -12.93 -15.46 6.70
CA MET A 141 -13.65 -15.99 5.54
C MET A 141 -13.01 -17.29 5.01
N ALA A 142 -11.68 -17.37 4.95
CA ALA A 142 -10.97 -18.56 4.49
C ALA A 142 -11.19 -19.75 5.43
N LEU A 143 -11.12 -19.55 6.75
CA LEU A 143 -11.36 -20.61 7.73
C LEU A 143 -12.83 -21.05 7.76
N MET A 144 -13.78 -20.13 7.60
CA MET A 144 -15.20 -20.46 7.42
C MET A 144 -15.42 -21.33 6.18
N LEU A 145 -14.79 -20.98 5.05
CA LEU A 145 -14.85 -21.79 3.83
C LEU A 145 -14.26 -23.18 4.07
N CYS A 146 -13.10 -23.29 4.73
CA CYS A 146 -12.51 -24.58 5.11
C CYS A 146 -13.44 -25.41 6.00
N ALA A 147 -14.12 -24.80 6.97
CA ALA A 147 -15.08 -25.49 7.81
C ALA A 147 -16.24 -26.06 6.97
N VAL A 148 -16.84 -25.25 6.09
CA VAL A 148 -17.92 -25.68 5.19
C VAL A 148 -17.47 -26.83 4.28
N VAL A 149 -16.25 -26.76 3.73
CA VAL A 149 -15.68 -27.82 2.89
C VAL A 149 -15.49 -29.12 3.69
N LEU A 150 -15.01 -29.05 4.93
CA LEU A 150 -14.85 -30.24 5.80
C LEU A 150 -16.19 -30.91 6.11
N PHE A 151 -17.25 -30.13 6.36
CA PHE A 151 -18.60 -30.66 6.51
C PHE A 151 -19.10 -31.32 5.22
N LYS A 152 -18.89 -30.67 4.06
CA LYS A 152 -19.26 -31.23 2.76
C LYS A 152 -18.55 -32.55 2.46
N MET A 153 -17.29 -32.71 2.89
CA MET A 153 -16.51 -33.94 2.76
C MET A 153 -16.85 -35.02 3.82
N LYS A 154 -17.91 -34.82 4.63
CA LYS A 154 -18.30 -35.68 5.77
C LYS A 154 -17.18 -35.87 6.81
N ARG A 155 -16.18 -34.99 6.83
CA ARG A 155 -15.05 -34.99 7.78
C ARG A 155 -15.34 -34.10 9.01
N GLN A 156 -16.57 -34.16 9.50
CA GLN A 156 -17.09 -33.35 10.61
C GLN A 156 -16.24 -33.43 11.90
N ARG A 157 -15.56 -34.56 12.15
CA ARG A 157 -14.65 -34.70 13.30
C ARG A 157 -13.48 -33.70 13.27
N TYR A 158 -13.04 -33.28 12.09
CA TYR A 158 -11.94 -32.34 11.90
C TYR A 158 -12.42 -30.88 11.77
N ALA A 159 -13.73 -30.62 11.70
CA ALA A 159 -14.27 -29.27 11.52
C ALA A 159 -13.90 -28.33 12.68
N TRP A 160 -13.73 -28.87 13.90
CA TRP A 160 -13.26 -28.12 15.07
C TRP A 160 -11.90 -27.45 14.84
N VAL A 161 -11.03 -28.03 14.01
CA VAL A 161 -9.70 -27.46 13.69
C VAL A 161 -9.84 -26.13 12.94
N ALA A 162 -10.87 -25.97 12.12
CA ALA A 162 -11.16 -24.72 11.43
C ALA A 162 -12.04 -23.79 12.29
N LEU A 163 -13.03 -24.34 13.00
CA LEU A 163 -13.98 -23.56 13.78
C LEU A 163 -13.35 -22.88 15.01
N LEU A 164 -12.46 -23.55 15.75
CA LEU A 164 -11.82 -22.95 16.93
C LEU A 164 -11.04 -21.66 16.60
N PRO A 165 -10.10 -21.68 15.62
CA PRO A 165 -9.39 -20.47 15.21
C PRO A 165 -10.32 -19.41 14.62
N THR A 166 -11.37 -19.82 13.91
CA THR A 166 -12.37 -18.88 13.37
C THR A 166 -13.09 -18.14 14.49
N SER A 167 -13.61 -18.87 15.49
CA SER A 167 -14.31 -18.27 16.63
C SER A 167 -13.42 -17.32 17.40
N TRP A 168 -12.14 -17.68 17.60
CA TRP A 168 -11.17 -16.81 18.25
C TRP A 168 -10.92 -15.53 17.44
N LEU A 169 -10.69 -15.65 16.12
CA LEU A 169 -10.49 -14.50 15.25
C LEU A 169 -11.71 -13.58 15.24
N LEU A 170 -12.93 -14.12 15.16
CA LEU A 170 -14.17 -13.32 15.16
C LEU A 170 -14.42 -12.59 16.48
N ILE A 171 -13.88 -13.07 17.61
CA ILE A 171 -13.97 -12.39 18.90
C ILE A 171 -12.91 -11.29 19.02
N CYS A 172 -11.73 -11.50 18.46
CA CYS A 172 -10.59 -10.58 18.56
C CYS A 172 -10.53 -9.51 17.45
N THR A 173 -11.32 -9.65 16.39
CA THR A 173 -11.45 -8.68 15.28
C THR A 173 -12.51 -7.64 15.62
#